data_AF-A0AAN9AN00-F1
#
_entry.id   AF-A0AAN9AN00-F1
#
_cell.length_a   1.000
_cell.length_b   1.000
_cell.length_c   1.000
_cell.angle_alpha   90.00
_cell.angle_beta   90.00
_cell.angle_gamma   90.00
#
_symmetry.space_group_name_H-M   'P 1'
#
loop_
_entity.id
_entity.type
_entity.pdbx_description
1 polymer ?
#
loop_
_entity_poly.entity_id
_entity_poly.type
_entity_poly.pdbx_seq_one_letter_code
_entity_poly.pdbx_strand_id
1 'polypeptide(L)'
;METLVLTDSSLDMTVLDGMESELSKQLESLKKTKSQLLQKISALKRQISDIETQENEAIRELEMERSLLEGEHRTEMAQLQEDQERINTLKQQQHSMLDRATKHREKEQRAIEREREKLLMLEEKQHAVMQQLRSSTSSLEMSSSPTTPVSLLNPTAGTSELSMLRESLQRELENQRRIFDDLEFQQLEAEARFDEEKERMSNKLLQDQQQLLQKYKAREERLQQIDTQQKGMLGNVKSTLEGLEQDRLKLVDTFKKEKQSAADVHSKIAELSRMLSLPPNTEATEEESAAISSDLELEEKMEGNRHLFIDSNALDPESAEVRGDGGSLGGKEERKKSSTLMEIERNRTLFMEQQGQHMALTLTHIMHDLQTE
;
A
#
# COMPACT_ATOMS: atom_id res chain seq x y z
N MET A 1 -75.89 -85.35 -52.16
CA MET A 1 -75.23 -85.21 -50.86
C MET A 1 -74.30 -84.04 -50.98
N GLU A 2 -74.63 -82.99 -50.23
CA GLU A 2 -73.75 -81.87 -49.93
C GLU A 2 -72.40 -82.38 -49.44
N THR A 3 -71.35 -81.63 -49.73
CA THR A 3 -70.36 -81.27 -48.70
C THR A 3 -69.68 -79.98 -49.15
N LEU A 4 -70.18 -78.88 -48.60
CA LEU A 4 -69.43 -77.64 -48.44
C LEU A 4 -68.09 -77.97 -47.76
N VAL A 5 -66.99 -77.51 -48.34
CA VAL A 5 -65.81 -77.11 -47.57
C VAL A 5 -65.42 -75.73 -48.09
N LEU A 6 -66.08 -74.71 -47.55
CA LEU A 6 -65.66 -73.32 -47.64
C LEU A 6 -64.68 -73.06 -46.49
N THR A 7 -63.46 -72.68 -46.89
CA THR A 7 -62.65 -71.59 -46.32
C THR A 7 -62.41 -71.55 -44.80
N ASP A 8 -61.18 -71.86 -44.40
CA ASP A 8 -60.63 -71.39 -43.11
C ASP A 8 -59.19 -70.80 -43.23
N SER A 9 -58.55 -70.85 -44.41
CA SER A 9 -57.17 -70.36 -44.58
C SER A 9 -57.03 -68.90 -45.02
N SER A 10 -58.13 -68.26 -45.46
CA SER A 10 -58.11 -66.88 -45.99
C SER A 10 -58.22 -65.81 -44.89
N LEU A 11 -58.75 -66.17 -43.72
CA LEU A 11 -58.88 -65.27 -42.57
C LEU A 11 -57.56 -65.17 -41.78
N ASP A 12 -56.73 -66.21 -41.79
CA ASP A 12 -55.47 -66.24 -41.04
C ASP A 12 -54.36 -65.40 -41.71
N MET A 13 -54.28 -65.43 -43.06
CA MET A 13 -53.32 -64.60 -43.82
C MET A 13 -53.62 -63.10 -43.76
N THR A 14 -54.89 -62.71 -43.63
CA THR A 14 -55.27 -61.28 -43.53
C THR A 14 -55.03 -60.71 -42.13
N VAL A 15 -55.12 -61.55 -41.09
CA VAL A 15 -54.77 -61.17 -39.71
C VAL A 15 -53.24 -61.06 -39.56
N LEU A 16 -52.48 -61.99 -40.15
CA LEU A 16 -51.01 -61.94 -40.18
C LEU A 16 -50.47 -60.70 -40.94
N ASP A 17 -51.01 -60.39 -42.12
CA ASP A 17 -50.65 -59.20 -42.91
C ASP A 17 -51.01 -57.89 -42.16
N GLY A 18 -52.12 -57.88 -41.43
CA GLY A 18 -52.49 -56.77 -40.55
C GLY A 18 -51.53 -56.58 -39.38
N MET A 19 -51.06 -57.67 -38.75
CA MET A 19 -50.07 -57.63 -37.67
C MET A 19 -48.68 -57.21 -38.17
N GLU A 20 -48.27 -57.68 -39.34
CA GLU A 20 -47.00 -57.31 -39.98
C GLU A 20 -46.98 -55.84 -40.41
N SER A 21 -48.12 -55.32 -40.91
CA SER A 21 -48.31 -53.89 -41.19
C SER A 21 -48.19 -53.03 -39.94
N GLU A 22 -48.75 -53.47 -38.80
CA GLU A 22 -48.69 -52.73 -37.54
C GLU A 22 -47.28 -52.74 -36.93
N LEU A 23 -46.60 -53.89 -36.93
CA LEU A 23 -45.19 -54.00 -36.52
C LEU A 23 -44.27 -53.13 -37.39
N SER A 24 -44.53 -53.05 -38.70
CA SER A 24 -43.80 -52.17 -39.63
C SER A 24 -43.97 -50.69 -39.29
N LYS A 25 -45.19 -50.25 -38.97
CA LYS A 25 -45.45 -48.87 -38.54
C LYS A 25 -44.76 -48.54 -37.21
N GLN A 26 -44.78 -49.47 -36.25
CA GLN A 26 -44.08 -49.31 -34.98
C GLN A 26 -42.57 -49.19 -35.19
N LEU A 27 -41.99 -50.03 -36.04
CA LEU A 27 -40.58 -49.98 -36.41
C LEU A 27 -40.19 -48.62 -37.01
N GLU A 28 -40.98 -48.10 -37.94
CA GLU A 28 -40.73 -46.79 -38.55
C GLU A 28 -40.85 -45.64 -37.54
N SER A 29 -41.83 -45.72 -36.64
CA SER A 29 -41.98 -44.74 -35.55
C SER A 29 -40.76 -44.73 -34.62
N LEU A 30 -40.24 -45.91 -34.26
CA LEU A 30 -39.04 -46.03 -33.41
C LEU A 30 -37.78 -45.55 -34.13
N LYS A 31 -37.62 -45.83 -35.43
CA LYS A 31 -36.52 -45.29 -36.24
C LYS A 31 -36.53 -43.76 -36.24
N LYS A 32 -37.72 -43.14 -36.38
CA LYS A 32 -37.88 -41.69 -36.27
C LYS A 32 -37.50 -41.17 -34.88
N THR A 33 -37.96 -41.83 -33.82
CA THR A 33 -37.60 -41.48 -32.43
C THR A 33 -36.08 -41.59 -32.20
N LYS A 34 -35.44 -42.66 -32.69
CA LYS A 34 -33.98 -42.83 -32.62
C LYS A 34 -33.24 -41.67 -33.29
N SER A 35 -33.67 -41.28 -34.51
CA SER A 35 -33.08 -40.14 -35.21
C SER A 35 -33.20 -38.84 -34.41
N GLN A 36 -34.36 -38.58 -33.80
CA GLN A 36 -34.57 -37.41 -32.93
C GLN A 36 -33.70 -37.44 -31.67
N LEU A 37 -33.53 -38.60 -31.05
CA LEU A 37 -32.65 -38.78 -29.88
C LEU A 37 -31.18 -38.51 -30.25
N LEU A 38 -30.69 -39.03 -31.39
CA LEU A 38 -29.34 -38.77 -31.86
C LEU A 38 -29.08 -37.28 -32.16
N GLN A 39 -30.07 -36.57 -32.70
CA GLN A 39 -30.01 -35.12 -32.90
C GLN A 39 -29.89 -34.38 -31.55
N LYS A 40 -30.71 -34.75 -30.56
CA LYS A 40 -30.63 -34.17 -29.20
C LYS A 40 -29.28 -34.44 -28.53
N ILE A 41 -28.78 -35.67 -28.60
CA ILE A 41 -27.47 -36.07 -28.08
C ILE A 41 -26.37 -35.21 -28.70
N SER A 42 -26.40 -35.02 -30.02
CA SER A 42 -25.44 -34.17 -30.73
C SER A 42 -25.51 -32.71 -30.29
N ALA A 43 -26.72 -32.17 -30.07
CA ALA A 43 -26.91 -30.82 -29.55
C ALA A 43 -26.37 -30.67 -28.11
N LEU A 44 -26.64 -31.65 -27.24
CA LEU A 44 -26.15 -31.66 -25.86
C LEU A 44 -24.62 -31.71 -25.80
N LYS A 45 -23.97 -32.55 -26.62
CA LYS A 45 -22.49 -32.58 -26.72
C LYS A 45 -21.91 -31.22 -27.08
N ARG A 46 -22.51 -30.56 -28.07
CA ARG A 46 -22.08 -29.22 -28.48
C ARG A 46 -22.21 -28.22 -27.34
N GLN A 47 -23.36 -28.21 -26.66
CA GLN A 47 -23.57 -27.31 -25.53
C GLN A 47 -22.60 -27.59 -24.36
N ILE A 48 -22.30 -28.85 -24.06
CA ILE A 48 -21.31 -29.21 -23.04
C ILE A 48 -19.93 -28.70 -23.45
N SER A 49 -19.51 -28.94 -24.70
CA SER A 49 -18.24 -28.42 -25.22
C SER A 49 -18.19 -26.89 -25.18
N ASP A 50 -19.29 -26.20 -25.47
CA ASP A 50 -19.37 -24.73 -25.42
C ASP A 50 -19.18 -24.24 -23.96
N ILE A 51 -19.79 -24.90 -22.96
CA ILE A 51 -19.58 -24.56 -21.54
C ILE A 51 -18.12 -24.81 -21.13
N GLU A 52 -17.52 -25.94 -21.52
CA GLU A 52 -16.10 -26.22 -21.23
C GLU A 52 -15.17 -25.17 -21.86
N THR A 53 -15.50 -24.66 -23.06
CA THR A 53 -14.74 -23.54 -23.63
C THR A 53 -14.89 -22.27 -22.82
N GLN A 54 -16.10 -21.94 -22.35
CA GLN A 54 -16.35 -20.77 -21.50
C GLN A 54 -15.62 -20.86 -20.16
N GLU A 55 -15.60 -22.04 -19.52
CA GLU A 55 -14.84 -22.28 -18.28
C GLU A 55 -13.34 -22.03 -18.49
N ASN A 56 -12.77 -22.61 -19.56
CA ASN A 56 -11.35 -22.44 -19.89
C ASN A 56 -11.00 -20.99 -20.27
N GLU A 57 -11.89 -20.28 -20.96
CA GLU A 57 -11.73 -18.86 -21.27
C GLU A 57 -11.74 -18.01 -20.00
N ALA A 58 -12.71 -18.22 -19.10
CA ALA A 58 -12.78 -17.52 -17.82
C ALA A 58 -11.51 -17.72 -16.96
N ILE A 59 -10.94 -18.94 -16.95
CA ILE A 59 -9.69 -19.22 -16.25
C ILE A 59 -8.51 -18.45 -16.88
N ARG A 60 -8.39 -18.47 -18.21
CA ARG A 60 -7.31 -17.74 -18.91
C ARG A 60 -7.41 -16.23 -18.72
N GLU A 61 -8.62 -15.68 -18.75
CA GLU A 61 -8.88 -14.26 -18.48
C GLU A 61 -8.44 -13.90 -17.05
N LEU A 62 -8.81 -14.71 -16.05
CA LEU A 62 -8.38 -14.51 -14.67
C LEU A 62 -6.86 -14.53 -14.51
N GLU A 63 -6.17 -15.47 -15.17
CA GLU A 63 -4.70 -15.54 -15.12
C GLU A 63 -4.03 -14.31 -15.72
N MET A 64 -4.58 -13.81 -16.83
CA MET A 64 -4.12 -12.59 -17.48
C MET A 64 -4.33 -11.37 -16.58
N GLU A 65 -5.54 -11.19 -16.05
CA GLU A 65 -5.85 -10.07 -15.14
C GLU A 65 -5.03 -10.12 -13.85
N ARG A 66 -4.85 -11.31 -13.26
CA ARG A 66 -3.96 -11.50 -12.10
C ARG A 66 -2.54 -11.06 -12.41
N SER A 67 -2.01 -11.46 -13.56
CA SER A 67 -0.65 -11.09 -13.98
C SER A 67 -0.49 -9.58 -14.16
N LEU A 68 -1.52 -8.90 -14.67
CA LEU A 68 -1.53 -7.44 -14.81
C LEU A 68 -1.56 -6.76 -13.43
N LEU A 69 -2.47 -7.16 -12.54
CA LEU A 69 -2.57 -6.62 -11.19
C LEU A 69 -1.31 -6.87 -10.36
N GLU A 70 -0.68 -8.03 -10.50
CA GLU A 70 0.63 -8.32 -9.86
C GLU A 70 1.72 -7.35 -10.35
N GLY A 71 1.71 -7.01 -11.64
CA GLY A 71 2.63 -6.01 -12.21
C GLY A 71 2.40 -4.61 -11.63
N GLU A 72 1.14 -4.18 -11.52
CA GLU A 72 0.78 -2.92 -10.86
C GLU A 72 1.20 -2.93 -9.39
N HIS A 73 0.86 -3.98 -8.65
CA HIS A 73 1.21 -4.13 -7.23
C HIS A 73 2.73 -4.05 -7.02
N ARG A 74 3.53 -4.77 -7.81
CA ARG A 74 5.00 -4.71 -7.72
C ARG A 74 5.53 -3.31 -8.00
N THR A 75 4.96 -2.61 -8.96
CA THR A 75 5.37 -1.24 -9.31
C THR A 75 5.05 -0.26 -8.19
N GLU A 76 3.84 -0.34 -7.62
CA GLU A 76 3.43 0.49 -6.48
C GLU A 76 4.24 0.18 -5.22
N MET A 77 4.56 -1.09 -4.94
CA MET A 77 5.42 -1.48 -3.82
C MET A 77 6.85 -0.92 -3.96
N ALA A 78 7.45 -1.01 -5.15
CA ALA A 78 8.78 -0.46 -5.39
C ALA A 78 8.81 1.06 -5.20
N GLN A 79 7.77 1.73 -5.70
CA GLN A 79 7.55 3.16 -5.52
C GLN A 79 7.36 3.55 -4.04
N LEU A 80 6.55 2.79 -3.30
CA LEU A 80 6.34 2.99 -1.87
C LEU A 80 7.66 2.87 -1.07
N GLN A 81 8.49 1.88 -1.40
CA GLN A 81 9.82 1.70 -0.80
C GLN A 81 10.72 2.89 -1.10
N GLU A 82 10.72 3.39 -2.34
CA GLU A 82 11.51 4.57 -2.72
C GLU A 82 11.09 5.81 -1.91
N ASP A 83 9.78 6.04 -1.72
CA ASP A 83 9.29 7.15 -0.89
C ASP A 83 9.69 6.98 0.59
N GLN A 84 9.66 5.76 1.10
CA GLN A 84 10.09 5.46 2.47
C GLN A 84 11.59 5.74 2.67
N GLU A 85 12.43 5.38 1.70
CA GLU A 85 13.86 5.70 1.71
C GLU A 85 14.09 7.21 1.63
N ARG A 86 13.38 7.92 0.75
CA ARG A 86 13.45 9.38 0.67
C ARG A 86 13.04 10.04 2.00
N ILE A 87 11.96 9.58 2.64
CA ILE A 87 11.55 10.08 3.97
C ILE A 87 12.68 9.87 5.00
N ASN A 88 13.35 8.71 4.98
CA ASN A 88 14.46 8.43 5.87
C ASN A 88 15.67 9.35 5.61
N THR A 89 16.00 9.60 4.34
CA THR A 89 17.07 10.55 3.99
C THR A 89 16.76 11.97 4.45
N LEU A 90 15.52 12.46 4.31
CA LEU A 90 15.11 13.77 4.81
C LEU A 90 15.20 13.86 6.34
N LYS A 91 14.78 12.81 7.06
CA LYS A 91 14.95 12.73 8.53
C LYS A 91 16.42 12.81 8.93
N GLN A 92 17.30 12.10 8.21
CA GLN A 92 18.73 12.15 8.46
C GLN A 92 19.32 13.55 8.17
N GLN A 93 18.87 14.21 7.09
CA GLN A 93 19.27 15.58 6.78
C GLN A 93 18.85 16.56 7.88
N GLN A 94 17.62 16.43 8.40
CA GLN A 94 17.14 17.24 9.52
C GLN A 94 17.99 17.03 10.77
N HIS A 95 18.32 15.78 11.11
CA HIS A 95 19.18 15.48 12.25
C HIS A 95 20.60 16.05 12.07
N SER A 96 21.21 15.86 10.88
CA SER A 96 22.53 16.42 10.60
C SER A 96 22.54 17.96 10.64
N MET A 97 21.44 18.62 10.25
CA MET A 97 21.33 20.07 10.31
C MET A 97 21.26 20.56 11.77
N LEU A 98 20.46 19.90 12.60
CA LEU A 98 20.41 20.17 14.06
C LEU A 98 21.78 19.99 14.71
N ASP A 99 22.49 18.92 14.39
CA ASP A 99 23.85 18.67 14.91
C ASP A 99 24.87 19.72 14.48
N ARG A 100 24.73 20.29 13.27
CA ARG A 100 25.59 21.38 12.82
C ARG A 100 25.27 22.67 13.57
N ALA A 101 23.99 22.94 13.82
CA ALA A 101 23.54 24.10 14.57
C ALA A 101 24.06 24.07 16.03
N THR A 102 23.98 22.93 16.71
CA THR A 102 24.52 22.80 18.07
C THR A 102 26.03 23.03 18.11
N LYS A 103 26.77 22.42 17.17
CA LYS A 103 28.23 22.61 17.05
C LYS A 103 28.62 24.04 16.72
N HIS A 104 27.84 24.75 15.90
CA HIS A 104 28.10 26.16 15.58
C HIS A 104 27.96 27.02 16.84
N ARG A 105 26.82 26.88 17.53
CA ARG A 105 26.53 27.59 18.79
C ARG A 105 27.58 27.35 19.86
N GLU A 106 28.02 26.10 20.05
CA GLU A 106 29.09 25.78 21.00
C GLU A 106 30.43 26.46 20.66
N LYS A 107 30.77 26.58 19.37
CA LYS A 107 32.02 27.23 18.94
C LYS A 107 32.00 28.72 19.22
N GLU A 108 30.88 29.38 18.91
CA GLU A 108 30.69 30.81 19.16
C GLU A 108 30.70 31.10 20.66
N GLN A 109 29.98 30.30 21.46
CA GLN A 109 29.98 30.44 22.91
C GLN A 109 31.38 30.30 23.51
N ARG A 110 32.19 29.35 23.03
CA ARG A 110 33.60 29.23 23.44
C ARG A 110 34.47 30.40 22.99
N ALA A 111 34.13 31.09 21.92
CA ALA A 111 34.87 32.27 21.45
C ALA A 111 34.62 33.47 22.37
N ILE A 112 33.36 33.69 22.75
CA ILE A 112 32.98 34.75 23.68
C ILE A 112 33.55 34.50 25.06
N GLU A 113 33.47 33.26 25.58
CA GLU A 113 34.02 32.95 26.91
C GLU A 113 35.52 33.25 26.98
N ARG A 114 36.28 33.00 25.89
CA ARG A 114 37.70 33.34 25.82
C ARG A 114 37.98 34.84 25.91
N GLU A 115 37.20 35.68 25.21
CA GLU A 115 37.37 37.13 25.30
C GLU A 115 36.85 37.69 26.64
N ARG A 116 35.81 37.07 27.21
CA ARG A 116 35.28 37.39 28.54
C ARG A 116 36.31 37.12 29.64
N GLU A 117 36.97 35.97 29.62
CA GLU A 117 38.04 35.63 30.56
C GLU A 117 39.19 36.65 30.50
N LYS A 118 39.60 37.08 29.29
CA LYS A 118 40.63 38.12 29.13
C LYS A 118 40.19 39.45 29.73
N LEU A 119 38.94 39.85 29.49
CA LEU A 119 38.39 41.08 30.05
C LEU A 119 38.39 41.04 31.58
N LEU A 120 37.92 39.95 32.17
CA LEU A 120 37.94 39.73 33.62
C LEU A 120 39.35 39.80 34.21
N MET A 121 40.34 39.18 33.56
CA MET A 121 41.74 39.26 33.99
C MET A 121 42.30 40.69 33.98
N LEU A 122 41.93 41.51 32.99
CA LEU A 122 42.36 42.91 32.94
C LEU A 122 41.66 43.76 34.01
N GLU A 123 40.38 43.51 34.28
CA GLU A 123 39.62 44.16 35.36
C GLU A 123 40.23 43.83 36.73
N GLU A 124 40.59 42.57 36.98
CA GLU A 124 41.26 42.16 38.22
C GLU A 124 42.63 42.85 38.38
N LYS A 125 43.44 42.89 37.32
CA LYS A 125 44.73 43.60 37.31
C LYS A 125 44.56 45.10 37.60
N GLN A 126 43.56 45.74 36.99
CA GLN A 126 43.26 47.16 37.23
C GLN A 126 42.85 47.39 38.69
N HIS A 127 41.97 46.54 39.23
CA HIS A 127 41.53 46.62 40.63
C HIS A 127 42.71 46.43 41.61
N ALA A 128 43.60 45.48 41.35
CA ALA A 128 44.80 45.24 42.14
C ALA A 128 45.73 46.47 42.18
N VAL A 129 46.01 47.09 41.02
CA VAL A 129 46.83 48.31 40.95
C VAL A 129 46.16 49.49 41.66
N MET A 130 44.83 49.63 41.52
CA MET A 130 44.06 50.66 42.24
C MET A 130 44.15 50.47 43.76
N GLN A 131 44.05 49.23 44.24
CA GLN A 131 44.17 48.91 45.67
C GLN A 131 45.57 49.23 46.20
N GLN A 132 46.62 48.91 45.45
CA GLN A 132 48.01 49.23 45.81
C GLN A 132 48.27 50.74 45.87
N LEU A 133 47.71 51.51 44.93
CA LEU A 133 47.76 52.97 44.98
C LEU A 133 47.07 53.50 46.24
N ARG A 134 45.88 52.99 46.57
CA ARG A 134 45.12 53.38 47.76
C ARG A 134 45.84 53.05 49.07
N SER A 135 46.51 51.90 49.16
CA SER A 135 47.30 51.54 50.35
C SER A 135 48.57 52.38 50.48
N SER A 136 49.18 52.79 49.37
CA SER A 136 50.36 53.64 49.36
C SER A 136 50.02 55.08 49.78
N THR A 137 48.86 55.60 49.34
CA THR A 137 48.38 56.94 49.77
C THR A 137 47.94 56.95 51.23
N SER A 138 47.23 55.92 51.71
CA SER A 138 46.83 55.84 53.12
C SER A 138 48.03 55.69 54.08
N SER A 139 49.07 54.99 53.66
CA SER A 139 50.32 54.85 54.44
C SER A 139 51.07 56.19 54.57
N LEU A 140 51.00 57.04 53.54
CA LEU A 140 51.58 58.39 53.57
C LEU A 140 50.80 59.31 54.53
N GLU A 141 49.47 59.24 54.55
CA GLU A 141 48.64 60.07 55.45
C GLU A 141 48.79 59.69 56.94
N MET A 142 48.95 58.39 57.25
CA MET A 142 49.18 57.93 58.63
C MET A 142 50.57 58.27 59.19
N SER A 143 51.52 58.67 58.34
CA SER A 143 52.87 59.12 58.75
C SER A 143 52.94 60.61 59.12
N SER A 144 51.84 61.36 58.92
CA SER A 144 51.78 62.80 59.16
C SER A 144 51.38 63.14 60.61
N SER A 145 52.30 62.92 61.56
CA SER A 145 52.19 63.59 62.87
C SER A 145 52.49 65.10 62.71
N PRO A 146 51.77 66.00 63.39
CA PRO A 146 51.87 67.44 63.17
C PRO A 146 53.06 68.04 63.93
N THR A 147 54.29 67.60 63.68
CA THR A 147 55.47 68.32 64.17
C THR A 147 56.72 67.94 63.36
N THR A 148 56.92 68.54 62.18
CA THR A 148 58.23 68.86 61.57
C THR A 148 58.05 69.40 60.14
N PRO A 149 58.89 70.35 59.67
CA PRO A 149 58.79 70.87 58.32
C PRO A 149 59.30 69.84 57.31
N VAL A 150 58.40 69.46 56.40
CA VAL A 150 58.56 68.84 55.08
C VAL A 150 60.02 68.55 54.67
N SER A 151 60.46 67.31 54.86
CA SER A 151 61.65 66.77 54.21
C SER A 151 61.36 66.48 52.73
N LEU A 152 62.19 67.07 51.87
CA LEU A 152 62.30 66.91 50.42
C LEU A 152 62.83 65.52 50.00
N LEU A 153 62.23 64.44 50.49
CA LEU A 153 62.43 63.12 49.88
C LEU A 153 61.17 62.75 49.09
N ASN A 154 61.30 62.79 47.76
CA ASN A 154 60.33 62.34 46.76
C ASN A 154 59.57 61.06 47.19
N PRO A 155 58.28 61.16 47.58
CA PRO A 155 57.38 60.00 47.60
C PRO A 155 56.85 59.70 46.18
N THR A 156 57.34 60.40 45.17
CA THR A 156 56.72 60.55 43.85
C THR A 156 57.19 59.51 42.83
N ALA A 157 58.36 58.90 42.94
CA ALA A 157 58.86 57.99 41.90
C ALA A 157 58.02 56.70 41.81
N GLY A 158 57.88 55.95 42.91
CA GLY A 158 57.09 54.71 42.92
C GLY A 158 55.58 54.92 42.76
N THR A 159 55.05 56.05 43.26
CA THR A 159 53.63 56.41 43.08
C THR A 159 53.34 56.91 41.65
N SER A 160 54.29 57.61 41.01
CA SER A 160 54.19 58.01 39.60
C SER A 160 54.29 56.83 38.65
N GLU A 161 55.16 55.85 38.90
CA GLU A 161 55.26 54.62 38.11
C GLU A 161 53.96 53.79 38.18
N LEU A 162 53.39 53.61 39.37
CA LEU A 162 52.09 52.95 39.55
C LEU A 162 50.94 53.72 38.89
N SER A 163 50.99 55.07 38.88
CA SER A 163 50.00 55.90 38.18
C SER A 163 50.09 55.72 36.65
N MET A 164 51.30 55.68 36.07
CA MET A 164 51.48 55.40 34.64
C MET A 164 51.01 53.98 34.28
N LEU A 165 51.31 52.99 35.13
CA LEU A 165 50.85 51.62 34.94
C LEU A 165 49.32 51.52 34.99
N ARG A 166 48.66 52.23 35.91
CA ARG A 166 47.20 52.33 35.99
C ARG A 166 46.61 52.87 34.68
N GLU A 167 47.14 53.98 34.17
CA GLU A 167 46.65 54.57 32.92
C GLU A 167 46.88 53.64 31.72
N SER A 168 48.01 52.94 31.67
CA SER A 168 48.28 51.95 30.62
C SER A 168 47.29 50.78 30.68
N LEU A 169 47.05 50.22 31.86
CA LEU A 169 46.06 49.15 32.06
C LEU A 169 44.64 49.60 31.75
N GLN A 170 44.30 50.85 32.06
CA GLN A 170 43.00 51.41 31.75
C GLN A 170 42.78 51.51 30.22
N ARG A 171 43.79 51.95 29.46
CA ARG A 171 43.72 51.96 27.99
C ARG A 171 43.60 50.55 27.41
N GLU A 172 44.34 49.59 27.96
CA GLU A 172 44.27 48.19 27.52
C GLU A 172 42.88 47.57 27.81
N LEU A 173 42.30 47.88 28.97
CA LEU A 173 40.98 47.43 29.36
C LEU A 173 39.89 48.06 28.48
N GLU A 174 39.97 49.36 28.19
CA GLU A 174 39.07 50.04 27.25
C GLU A 174 39.14 49.42 25.84
N ASN A 175 40.35 49.08 25.38
CA ASN A 175 40.54 48.38 24.11
C ASN A 175 39.92 46.97 24.15
N GLN A 176 40.17 46.20 25.20
CA GLN A 176 39.61 44.86 25.34
C GLN A 176 38.07 44.88 25.46
N ARG A 177 37.48 45.88 26.12
CA ARG A 177 36.01 46.07 26.15
C ARG A 177 35.47 46.28 24.75
N ARG A 178 36.11 47.13 23.96
CA ARG A 178 35.70 47.36 22.58
C ARG A 178 35.80 46.07 21.74
N ILE A 179 36.89 45.31 21.88
CA ILE A 179 37.05 44.02 21.18
C ILE A 179 35.94 43.05 21.57
N PHE A 180 35.60 43.01 22.87
CA PHE A 180 34.52 42.17 23.38
C PHE A 180 33.16 42.61 22.83
N ASP A 181 32.83 43.90 22.90
CA ASP A 181 31.58 44.46 22.38
C ASP A 181 31.45 44.23 20.85
N ASP A 182 32.52 44.47 20.09
CA ASP A 182 32.56 44.22 18.64
C ASP A 182 32.36 42.72 18.32
N LEU A 183 32.91 41.82 19.15
CA LEU A 183 32.74 40.38 19.02
C LEU A 183 31.30 39.93 19.34
N GLU A 184 30.70 40.45 20.42
CA GLU A 184 29.30 40.16 20.77
C GLU A 184 28.37 40.62 19.66
N PHE A 185 28.62 41.80 19.08
CA PHE A 185 27.82 42.28 17.95
C PHE A 185 27.97 41.41 16.71
N GLN A 186 29.20 41.03 16.35
CA GLN A 186 29.45 40.11 15.23
C GLN A 186 28.80 38.75 15.44
N GLN A 187 28.81 38.24 16.68
CA GLN A 187 28.13 36.99 17.01
C GLN A 187 26.62 37.10 16.78
N LEU A 188 25.98 38.15 17.29
CA LEU A 188 24.53 38.32 17.13
C LEU A 188 24.13 38.42 15.65
N GLU A 189 24.92 39.11 14.82
CA GLU A 189 24.68 39.15 13.38
C GLU A 189 24.85 37.78 12.72
N ALA A 190 25.88 37.03 13.11
CA ALA A 190 26.13 35.69 12.59
C ALA A 190 25.05 34.70 13.01
N GLU A 191 24.64 34.71 14.28
CA GLU A 191 23.56 33.87 14.83
C GLU A 191 22.23 34.18 14.16
N ALA A 192 21.89 35.47 13.97
CA ALA A 192 20.66 35.85 13.29
C ALA A 192 20.61 35.35 11.83
N ARG A 193 21.70 35.49 11.08
CA ARG A 193 21.80 34.97 9.70
C ARG A 193 21.71 33.45 9.66
N PHE A 194 22.43 32.79 10.56
CA PHE A 194 22.43 31.34 10.66
C PHE A 194 21.05 30.80 11.02
N ASP A 195 20.36 31.42 11.97
CA ASP A 195 19.02 31.01 12.39
C ASP A 195 17.98 31.23 11.30
N GLU A 196 18.05 32.34 10.55
CA GLU A 196 17.21 32.55 9.37
C GLU A 196 17.42 31.47 8.29
N GLU A 197 18.67 31.12 7.98
CA GLU A 197 18.98 30.08 7.00
C GLU A 197 18.52 28.70 7.49
N LYS A 198 18.77 28.39 8.77
CA LYS A 198 18.34 27.16 9.43
C LYS A 198 16.82 27.02 9.39
N GLU A 199 16.08 28.07 9.72
CA GLU A 199 14.62 28.08 9.69
C GLU A 199 14.11 27.88 8.25
N ARG A 200 14.66 28.60 7.28
CA ARG A 200 14.31 28.41 5.86
C ARG A 200 14.53 26.96 5.41
N MET A 201 15.69 26.39 5.72
CA MET A 201 16.01 25.00 5.34
C MET A 201 15.14 23.99 6.10
N SER A 202 14.87 24.22 7.39
CA SER A 202 13.99 23.38 8.20
C SER A 202 12.56 23.36 7.68
N ASN A 203 12.01 24.53 7.34
CA ASN A 203 10.67 24.66 6.80
C ASN A 203 10.56 23.94 5.44
N LYS A 204 11.57 24.06 4.58
CA LYS A 204 11.62 23.33 3.32
C LYS A 204 11.64 21.80 3.53
N LEU A 205 12.51 21.31 4.41
CA LEU A 205 12.60 19.87 4.72
C LEU A 205 11.28 19.32 5.27
N LEU A 206 10.59 20.09 6.12
CA LEU A 206 9.30 19.73 6.68
C LEU A 206 8.22 19.66 5.58
N GLN A 207 8.21 20.64 4.68
CA GLN A 207 7.30 20.65 3.53
C GLN A 207 7.54 19.44 2.62
N ASP A 208 8.79 19.16 2.27
CA ASP A 208 9.17 18.01 1.43
C ASP A 208 8.77 16.68 2.10
N GLN A 209 8.98 16.56 3.42
CA GLN A 209 8.56 15.40 4.20
C GLN A 209 7.04 15.23 4.19
N GLN A 210 6.27 16.31 4.37
CA GLN A 210 4.82 16.26 4.37
C GLN A 210 4.27 15.83 2.99
N GLN A 211 4.84 16.34 1.91
CA GLN A 211 4.47 15.95 0.55
C GLN A 211 4.78 14.48 0.27
N LEU A 212 5.96 13.99 0.69
CA LEU A 212 6.30 12.58 0.55
C LEU A 212 5.41 11.68 1.40
N LEU A 213 5.06 12.08 2.62
CA LEU A 213 4.13 11.32 3.46
C LEU A 213 2.73 11.23 2.84
N GLN A 214 2.27 12.29 2.16
CA GLN A 214 1.01 12.24 1.42
C GLN A 214 1.09 11.26 0.24
N LYS A 215 2.18 11.30 -0.54
CA LYS A 215 2.41 10.34 -1.64
C LYS A 215 2.50 8.90 -1.15
N TYR A 216 3.23 8.67 -0.06
CA TYR A 216 3.36 7.37 0.58
C TYR A 216 1.98 6.82 0.98
N LYS A 217 1.16 7.62 1.66
CA LYS A 217 -0.21 7.22 2.03
C LYS A 217 -1.09 6.93 0.81
N ALA A 218 -1.02 7.76 -0.22
CA ALA A 218 -1.78 7.54 -1.45
C ALA A 218 -1.36 6.22 -2.14
N ARG A 219 -0.08 5.86 -2.09
CA ARG A 219 0.44 4.58 -2.60
C ARG A 219 0.00 3.39 -1.75
N GLU A 220 -0.01 3.52 -0.42
CA GLU A 220 -0.58 2.50 0.47
C GLU A 220 -2.07 2.26 0.18
N GLU A 221 -2.84 3.34 0.00
CA GLU A 221 -4.25 3.25 -0.39
C GLU A 221 -4.42 2.60 -1.76
N ARG A 222 -3.55 2.91 -2.73
CA ARG A 222 -3.57 2.27 -4.06
C ARG A 222 -3.29 0.77 -3.97
N LEU A 223 -2.32 0.34 -3.15
CA LEU A 223 -2.04 -1.08 -2.91
C LEU A 223 -3.25 -1.81 -2.32
N GLN A 224 -3.90 -1.21 -1.31
CA GLN A 224 -5.12 -1.79 -0.73
C GLN A 224 -6.27 -1.90 -1.75
N GLN A 225 -6.38 -0.94 -2.67
CA GLN A 225 -7.35 -1.01 -3.77
C GLN A 225 -7.02 -2.17 -4.71
N ILE A 226 -5.75 -2.36 -5.09
CA ILE A 226 -5.32 -3.49 -5.93
C ILE A 226 -5.63 -4.83 -5.25
N ASP A 227 -5.35 -4.97 -3.95
CA ASP A 227 -5.68 -6.18 -3.18
C ASP A 227 -7.18 -6.45 -3.15
N THR A 228 -7.98 -5.39 -3.02
CA THR A 228 -9.44 -5.50 -3.03
C THR A 228 -9.96 -5.90 -4.41
N GLN A 229 -9.38 -5.33 -5.48
CA GLN A 229 -9.69 -5.69 -6.86
C GLN A 229 -9.36 -7.16 -7.13
N GLN A 230 -8.17 -7.63 -6.70
CA GLN A 230 -7.76 -9.02 -6.88
C GLN A 230 -8.69 -10.00 -6.16
N LYS A 231 -9.09 -9.68 -4.92
CA LYS A 231 -10.06 -10.49 -4.15
C LYS A 231 -11.44 -10.52 -4.80
N GLY A 232 -11.92 -9.37 -5.26
CA GLY A 232 -13.22 -9.25 -5.95
C GLY A 232 -13.25 -10.02 -7.27
N MET A 233 -12.21 -9.86 -8.09
CA MET A 233 -12.02 -10.57 -9.35
C MET A 233 -12.00 -12.08 -9.14
N LEU A 234 -11.17 -12.57 -8.20
CA LEU A 234 -11.10 -14.00 -7.87
C LEU A 234 -12.46 -14.56 -7.41
N GLY A 235 -13.16 -13.81 -6.55
CA GLY A 235 -14.50 -14.19 -6.09
C GLY A 235 -15.52 -14.27 -7.23
N ASN A 236 -15.52 -13.29 -8.12
CA ASN A 236 -16.43 -13.24 -9.27
C ASN A 236 -16.17 -14.42 -10.23
N VAL A 237 -14.91 -14.64 -10.63
CA VAL A 237 -14.57 -15.74 -11.54
C VAL A 237 -14.88 -17.09 -10.91
N LYS A 238 -14.58 -17.26 -9.61
CA LYS A 238 -14.96 -18.48 -8.88
C LYS A 238 -16.47 -18.73 -8.94
N SER A 239 -17.30 -17.72 -8.66
CA SER A 239 -18.76 -17.85 -8.73
C SER A 239 -19.25 -18.16 -10.15
N THR A 240 -18.64 -17.57 -11.17
CA THR A 240 -18.96 -17.86 -12.58
C THR A 240 -18.61 -19.29 -12.94
N LEU A 241 -17.42 -19.76 -12.56
CA LEU A 241 -16.98 -21.14 -12.80
C LEU A 241 -17.86 -22.15 -12.08
N GLU A 242 -18.24 -21.90 -10.82
CA GLU A 242 -19.18 -22.75 -10.09
C GLU A 242 -20.55 -22.84 -10.79
N GLY A 243 -21.03 -21.73 -11.37
CA GLY A 243 -22.27 -21.71 -12.14
C GLY A 243 -22.18 -22.49 -13.45
N LEU A 244 -21.11 -22.29 -14.21
CA LEU A 244 -20.83 -23.02 -15.44
C LEU A 244 -20.68 -24.53 -15.17
N GLU A 245 -19.97 -24.89 -14.10
CA GLU A 245 -19.79 -26.29 -13.71
C GLU A 245 -21.13 -26.95 -13.37
N GLN A 246 -21.99 -26.27 -12.61
CA GLN A 246 -23.34 -26.78 -12.31
C GLN A 246 -24.17 -26.97 -13.57
N ASP A 247 -24.11 -26.04 -14.51
CA ASP A 247 -24.85 -26.16 -15.77
C ASP A 247 -24.28 -27.29 -16.63
N ARG A 248 -22.94 -27.43 -16.71
CA ARG A 248 -22.27 -28.55 -17.36
C ARG A 248 -22.75 -29.89 -16.79
N LEU A 249 -22.78 -30.03 -15.47
CA LEU A 249 -23.23 -31.25 -14.78
C LEU A 249 -24.69 -31.60 -15.12
N LYS A 250 -25.59 -30.60 -15.14
CA LYS A 250 -26.99 -30.82 -15.56
C LYS A 250 -27.09 -31.31 -17.00
N LEU A 251 -26.32 -30.70 -17.91
CA LEU A 251 -26.29 -31.12 -19.31
C LEU A 251 -25.76 -32.55 -19.46
N VAL A 252 -24.68 -32.90 -18.75
CA VAL A 252 -24.12 -34.26 -18.74
C VAL A 252 -25.15 -35.28 -18.26
N ASP A 253 -25.89 -34.99 -17.20
CA ASP A 253 -26.95 -35.87 -16.71
C ASP A 253 -28.06 -36.08 -17.75
N THR A 254 -28.47 -35.02 -18.44
CA THR A 254 -29.46 -35.13 -19.53
C THR A 254 -28.92 -35.89 -20.73
N PHE A 255 -27.64 -35.71 -21.06
CA PHE A 255 -26.95 -36.44 -22.11
C PHE A 255 -26.92 -37.94 -21.81
N LYS A 256 -26.53 -38.33 -20.59
CA LYS A 256 -26.53 -39.75 -20.15
C LYS A 256 -27.93 -40.37 -20.26
N LYS A 257 -28.99 -39.64 -19.88
CA LYS A 257 -30.39 -40.10 -20.00
C LYS A 257 -30.83 -40.28 -21.46
N GLU A 258 -30.56 -39.31 -22.32
CA GLU A 258 -30.94 -39.39 -23.75
C GLU A 258 -30.12 -40.46 -24.48
N LYS A 259 -28.84 -40.66 -24.12
CA LYS A 259 -27.97 -41.75 -24.60
C LYS A 259 -28.53 -43.12 -24.22
N GLN A 260 -28.94 -43.32 -22.96
CA GLN A 260 -29.58 -44.57 -22.53
C GLN A 260 -30.91 -44.81 -23.27
N SER A 261 -31.75 -43.78 -23.41
CA SER A 261 -33.01 -43.85 -24.15
C SER A 261 -32.78 -44.25 -25.62
N ALA A 262 -31.73 -43.72 -26.26
CA ALA A 262 -31.36 -44.08 -27.63
C ALA A 262 -30.93 -45.55 -27.73
N ALA A 263 -30.18 -46.07 -26.75
CA ALA A 263 -29.78 -47.48 -26.67
C ALA A 263 -30.97 -48.42 -26.46
N ASP A 264 -31.93 -48.03 -25.63
CA ASP A 264 -33.17 -48.79 -25.39
C ASP A 264 -34.03 -48.85 -26.67
N VAL A 265 -34.20 -47.72 -27.36
CA VAL A 265 -34.92 -47.65 -28.65
C VAL A 265 -34.20 -48.46 -29.73
N HIS A 266 -32.86 -48.39 -29.79
CA HIS A 266 -32.06 -49.21 -30.70
C HIS A 266 -32.31 -50.71 -30.46
N SER A 267 -32.27 -51.15 -29.20
CA SER A 267 -32.52 -52.55 -28.83
C SER A 267 -33.92 -53.02 -29.26
N LYS A 268 -34.92 -52.15 -29.10
CA LYS A 268 -36.31 -52.41 -29.52
C LYS A 268 -36.47 -52.47 -31.04
N ILE A 269 -35.78 -51.60 -31.78
CA ILE A 269 -35.70 -51.64 -33.24
C ILE A 269 -35.08 -52.96 -33.71
N ALA A 270 -34.00 -53.41 -33.07
CA ALA A 270 -33.33 -54.65 -33.41
C ALA A 270 -34.23 -55.87 -33.16
N GLU A 271 -34.96 -55.90 -32.05
CA GLU A 271 -35.93 -56.95 -31.72
C GLU A 271 -37.08 -57.01 -32.73
N LEU A 272 -37.72 -55.87 -33.03
CA LEU A 272 -38.81 -55.80 -34.03
C LEU A 272 -38.34 -56.14 -35.43
N SER A 273 -37.12 -55.71 -35.81
CA SER A 273 -36.53 -56.05 -37.11
C SER A 273 -36.28 -57.56 -37.24
N ARG A 274 -35.90 -58.23 -36.13
CA ARG A 274 -35.73 -59.69 -36.08
C ARG A 274 -37.08 -60.41 -36.21
N MET A 275 -38.14 -59.92 -35.57
CA MET A 275 -39.49 -60.47 -35.70
C MET A 275 -40.03 -60.36 -37.13
N LEU A 276 -39.69 -59.26 -37.83
CA LEU A 276 -40.05 -59.05 -39.22
C LEU A 276 -39.15 -59.77 -40.24
N SER A 277 -38.17 -60.57 -39.78
CA SER A 277 -37.19 -61.26 -40.64
C SER A 277 -36.43 -60.33 -41.61
N LEU A 278 -36.25 -59.06 -41.24
CA LEU A 278 -35.50 -58.09 -42.03
C LEU A 278 -33.99 -58.39 -41.96
N PRO A 279 -33.23 -58.18 -43.05
CA PRO A 279 -31.78 -58.39 -43.03
C PRO A 279 -31.11 -57.50 -41.98
N PRO A 280 -30.05 -57.98 -41.30
CA PRO A 280 -29.31 -57.19 -40.32
C PRO A 280 -28.71 -55.97 -41.04
N ASN A 281 -29.05 -54.78 -40.56
CA ASN A 281 -28.64 -53.53 -41.18
C ASN A 281 -27.16 -53.25 -40.84
N THR A 282 -26.24 -53.76 -41.65
CA THR A 282 -24.78 -53.73 -41.42
C THR A 282 -24.15 -52.34 -41.43
N GLU A 283 -24.76 -51.34 -42.08
CA GLU A 283 -24.23 -49.97 -42.10
C GLU A 283 -24.48 -49.19 -40.79
N ALA A 284 -25.54 -49.52 -40.05
CA ALA A 284 -25.85 -48.84 -38.79
C ALA A 284 -24.88 -49.23 -37.66
N THR A 285 -24.36 -50.45 -37.67
CA THR A 285 -23.53 -51.00 -36.59
C THR A 285 -22.11 -50.44 -36.55
N GLU A 286 -21.51 -50.10 -37.69
CA GLU A 286 -20.15 -49.55 -37.75
C GLU A 286 -20.11 -48.07 -37.31
N GLU A 287 -21.01 -47.24 -37.84
CA GLU A 287 -21.18 -45.84 -37.37
C GLU A 287 -21.59 -45.78 -35.89
N GLU A 288 -22.43 -46.70 -35.40
CA GLU A 288 -22.79 -46.76 -33.97
C GLU A 288 -21.64 -47.19 -33.08
N SER A 289 -20.82 -48.14 -33.49
CA SER A 289 -19.63 -48.55 -32.72
C SER A 289 -18.60 -47.42 -32.61
N ALA A 290 -18.41 -46.64 -33.68
CA ALA A 290 -17.55 -45.46 -33.70
C ALA A 290 -18.13 -44.30 -32.87
N ALA A 291 -19.45 -44.07 -32.93
CA ALA A 291 -20.12 -43.06 -32.12
C ALA A 291 -20.05 -43.40 -30.61
N ILE A 292 -20.24 -44.67 -30.24
CA ILE A 292 -20.12 -45.15 -28.86
C ILE A 292 -18.68 -44.99 -28.35
N SER A 293 -17.66 -45.27 -29.17
CA SER A 293 -16.26 -45.07 -28.79
C SER A 293 -15.93 -43.59 -28.56
N SER A 294 -16.45 -42.69 -29.41
CA SER A 294 -16.29 -41.24 -29.22
C SER A 294 -17.03 -40.70 -27.99
N ASP A 295 -18.15 -41.34 -27.62
CA ASP A 295 -18.94 -40.99 -26.45
C ASP A 295 -18.24 -41.37 -25.14
N LEU A 296 -17.51 -42.48 -25.13
CA LEU A 296 -16.75 -42.95 -23.97
C LEU A 296 -15.53 -42.06 -23.70
N GLU A 297 -14.84 -41.60 -24.74
CA GLU A 297 -13.74 -40.62 -24.61
C GLU A 297 -14.25 -39.25 -24.09
N LEU A 298 -15.44 -38.83 -24.50
CA LEU A 298 -16.09 -37.62 -23.97
C LEU A 298 -16.47 -37.81 -22.50
N GLU A 299 -17.02 -38.97 -22.11
CA GLU A 299 -17.33 -39.27 -20.70
C GLU A 299 -16.09 -39.24 -19.80
N GLU A 300 -14.97 -39.80 -20.26
CA GLU A 300 -13.71 -39.80 -19.50
C GLU A 300 -13.11 -38.39 -19.35
N LYS A 301 -13.16 -37.57 -20.40
CA LYS A 301 -12.74 -36.15 -20.35
C LYS A 301 -13.64 -35.29 -19.46
N MET A 302 -14.95 -35.49 -19.51
CA MET A 302 -15.94 -34.77 -18.70
C MET A 302 -15.81 -35.07 -17.20
N GLU A 303 -15.28 -36.24 -16.84
CA GLU A 303 -15.06 -36.69 -15.46
C GLU A 303 -13.64 -36.40 -14.93
N GLY A 304 -12.65 -36.23 -15.81
CA GLY A 304 -11.25 -35.94 -15.48
C GLY A 304 -10.93 -34.47 -15.17
N ASN A 305 -11.73 -33.51 -15.66
CA ASN A 305 -11.49 -32.07 -15.46
C ASN A 305 -11.79 -31.53 -14.04
N ARG A 306 -11.99 -32.40 -13.06
CA ARG A 306 -12.38 -32.06 -11.68
C ARG A 306 -11.29 -31.40 -10.82
N HIS A 307 -10.05 -31.23 -11.31
CA HIS A 307 -8.89 -30.95 -10.45
C HIS A 307 -8.06 -29.70 -10.81
N LEU A 308 -8.65 -28.69 -11.47
CA LEU A 308 -7.95 -27.42 -11.72
C LEU A 308 -8.50 -26.23 -10.92
N PHE A 309 -9.26 -26.49 -9.84
CA PHE A 309 -9.58 -25.42 -8.91
C PHE A 309 -8.33 -24.98 -8.15
N ILE A 310 -7.79 -23.88 -8.65
CA ILE A 310 -6.95 -22.87 -8.02
C ILE A 310 -6.86 -23.11 -6.51
N ASP A 311 -5.72 -23.66 -6.09
CA ASP A 311 -5.29 -23.69 -4.70
C ASP A 311 -5.37 -22.24 -4.17
N SER A 312 -6.49 -21.96 -3.50
CA SER A 312 -6.79 -20.65 -2.92
C SER A 312 -5.91 -20.35 -1.70
N ASN A 313 -4.99 -21.26 -1.37
CA ASN A 313 -4.03 -21.17 -0.26
C ASN A 313 -2.59 -20.91 -0.71
N ALA A 314 -2.28 -20.85 -2.00
CA ALA A 314 -0.88 -20.68 -2.46
C ALA A 314 -0.40 -19.22 -2.47
N LEU A 315 -1.24 -18.25 -2.12
CA LEU A 315 -0.94 -16.82 -2.22
C LEU A 315 -1.43 -16.05 -0.98
N ASP A 316 -1.03 -16.50 0.21
CA ASP A 316 -0.81 -15.57 1.31
C ASP A 316 0.55 -14.88 1.07
N PRO A 317 0.61 -13.54 0.95
CA PRO A 317 1.86 -12.81 1.01
C PRO A 317 2.26 -12.66 2.48
N GLU A 318 2.44 -13.78 3.20
CA GLU A 318 2.95 -13.79 4.56
C GLU A 318 4.14 -14.74 4.65
N SER A 319 5.26 -14.35 4.04
CA SER A 319 6.60 -14.88 4.31
C SER A 319 7.69 -13.96 3.76
N ALA A 320 7.68 -12.71 4.21
CA ALA A 320 8.91 -11.95 4.40
C ALA A 320 8.96 -11.55 5.87
N GLU A 321 9.28 -12.52 6.73
CA GLU A 321 9.76 -12.29 8.08
C GLU A 321 11.00 -11.40 8.01
N VAL A 322 10.81 -10.08 8.07
CA VAL A 322 11.78 -9.22 8.73
C VAL A 322 11.50 -9.37 10.21
N ARG A 323 12.32 -10.18 10.87
CA ARG A 323 12.40 -10.26 12.33
C ARG A 323 12.51 -8.85 12.93
N GLY A 324 11.41 -8.39 13.49
CA GLY A 324 11.34 -7.24 14.38
C GLY A 324 10.56 -7.67 15.62
N ASP A 325 11.31 -7.95 16.68
CA ASP A 325 10.84 -8.31 18.02
C ASP A 325 9.78 -7.32 18.56
N GLY A 326 8.77 -7.83 19.28
CA GLY A 326 7.76 -6.98 19.95
C GLY A 326 6.42 -7.66 20.18
N GLY A 327 6.30 -8.36 21.32
CA GLY A 327 5.11 -9.14 21.67
C GLY A 327 3.88 -8.36 22.16
N SER A 328 2.81 -9.16 22.32
CA SER A 328 1.71 -9.04 23.30
C SER A 328 0.52 -8.10 23.01
N LEU A 329 -0.53 -8.73 22.45
CA LEU A 329 -1.93 -8.81 22.94
C LEU A 329 -2.51 -7.63 23.78
N GLY A 330 -3.60 -7.04 23.26
CA GLY A 330 -4.61 -6.31 24.03
C GLY A 330 -4.97 -4.92 23.46
N GLY A 331 -6.26 -4.62 23.24
CA GLY A 331 -6.72 -3.25 23.00
C GLY A 331 -7.39 -2.98 21.64
N LYS A 332 -8.51 -3.65 21.35
CA LYS A 332 -9.37 -3.30 20.19
C LYS A 332 -10.34 -2.14 20.49
N GLU A 333 -10.59 -1.79 21.76
CA GLU A 333 -11.50 -0.68 22.12
C GLU A 333 -10.79 0.68 22.33
N GLU A 334 -9.55 0.69 22.80
CA GLU A 334 -8.79 1.95 22.98
C GLU A 334 -8.36 2.58 21.66
N ARG A 335 -8.08 1.77 20.63
CA ARG A 335 -7.67 2.24 19.30
C ARG A 335 -8.79 3.02 18.59
N LYS A 336 -10.06 2.64 18.77
CA LYS A 336 -11.19 3.38 18.19
C LYS A 336 -11.38 4.73 18.87
N LYS A 337 -11.28 4.78 20.21
CA LYS A 337 -11.36 6.05 20.96
C LYS A 337 -10.18 6.98 20.64
N SER A 338 -8.97 6.43 20.47
CA SER A 338 -7.78 7.19 20.07
C SER A 338 -7.86 7.71 18.63
N SER A 339 -8.39 6.92 17.70
CA SER A 339 -8.64 7.35 16.31
C SER A 339 -9.63 8.52 16.26
N THR A 340 -10.74 8.43 16.98
CA THR A 340 -11.73 9.52 17.04
C THR A 340 -11.17 10.75 17.76
N LEU A 341 -10.34 10.57 18.79
CA LEU A 341 -9.71 11.69 19.51
C LEU A 341 -8.67 12.41 18.63
N MET A 342 -7.82 11.68 17.90
CA MET A 342 -6.88 12.25 16.93
C MET A 342 -7.59 12.97 15.78
N GLU A 343 -8.73 12.47 15.34
CA GLU A 343 -9.53 13.10 14.29
C GLU A 343 -10.20 14.39 14.78
N ILE A 344 -10.69 14.41 16.03
CA ILE A 344 -11.19 15.62 16.69
C ILE A 344 -10.05 16.64 16.88
N GLU A 345 -8.86 16.20 17.28
CA GLU A 345 -7.70 17.09 17.48
C GLU A 345 -7.15 17.64 16.15
N ARG A 346 -7.11 16.81 15.10
CA ARG A 346 -6.79 17.24 13.73
C ARG A 346 -7.79 18.28 13.21
N ASN A 347 -9.09 18.04 13.39
CA ASN A 347 -10.14 18.97 12.96
C ASN A 347 -10.12 20.28 13.75
N ARG A 348 -9.82 20.23 15.06
CA ARG A 348 -9.65 21.42 15.91
C ARG A 348 -8.44 22.26 15.46
N THR A 349 -7.32 21.63 15.12
CA THR A 349 -6.12 22.34 14.65
C THR A 349 -6.37 23.01 13.30
N LEU A 350 -7.01 22.32 12.35
CA LEU A 350 -7.41 22.90 11.06
C LEU A 350 -8.39 24.07 11.22
N PHE A 351 -9.33 23.98 12.15
CA PHE A 351 -10.28 25.05 12.44
C PHE A 351 -9.59 26.30 13.03
N MET A 352 -8.65 26.11 13.96
CA MET A 352 -7.87 27.20 14.55
C MET A 352 -6.95 27.87 13.51
N GLU A 353 -6.36 27.07 12.62
CA GLU A 353 -5.53 27.57 11.52
C GLU A 353 -6.36 28.40 10.53
N GLN A 354 -7.54 27.93 10.14
CA GLN A 354 -8.46 28.69 9.28
C GLN A 354 -8.95 29.98 9.94
N GLN A 355 -9.28 29.97 11.23
CA GLN A 355 -9.62 31.20 11.96
C GLN A 355 -8.43 32.17 12.03
N GLY A 356 -7.22 31.65 12.26
CA GLY A 356 -5.99 32.46 12.28
C GLY A 356 -5.73 33.13 10.93
N GLN A 357 -5.88 32.39 9.83
CA GLN A 357 -5.77 32.93 8.47
C GLN A 357 -6.85 33.98 8.19
N HIS A 358 -8.10 33.73 8.60
CA HIS A 358 -9.18 34.70 8.42
C HIS A 358 -8.94 35.99 9.22
N MET A 359 -8.48 35.90 10.47
CA MET A 359 -8.14 37.09 11.27
C MET A 359 -6.94 37.85 10.70
N ALA A 360 -5.92 37.14 10.20
CA ALA A 360 -4.78 37.77 9.55
C ALA A 360 -5.19 38.54 8.29
N LEU A 361 -6.06 37.95 7.44
CA LEU A 361 -6.61 38.63 6.27
C LEU A 361 -7.46 39.85 6.64
N THR A 362 -8.24 39.75 7.71
CA THR A 362 -9.06 40.86 8.20
C THR A 362 -8.20 42.00 8.73
N LEU A 363 -7.15 41.70 9.49
CA LEU A 363 -6.18 42.70 9.97
C LEU A 363 -5.40 43.34 8.82
N THR A 364 -5.06 42.56 7.78
CA THR A 364 -4.39 43.09 6.58
C THR A 364 -5.31 44.05 5.82
N HIS A 365 -6.60 43.74 5.71
CA HIS A 365 -7.58 44.67 5.12
C HIS A 365 -7.73 45.95 5.96
N ILE A 366 -7.85 45.84 7.28
CA ILE A 366 -7.98 47.00 8.16
C ILE A 366 -6.71 47.89 8.10
N MET A 367 -5.53 47.30 8.05
CA MET A 367 -4.27 48.07 7.90
C MET A 367 -4.14 48.73 6.54
N HIS A 368 -4.60 48.07 5.47
CA HIS A 368 -4.64 48.66 4.14
C HIS A 368 -5.59 49.85 4.09
N ASP A 369 -6.79 49.72 4.68
CA ASP A 369 -7.78 50.79 4.71
C ASP A 369 -7.28 52.01 5.52
N LEU A 370 -6.55 51.79 6.63
CA LEU A 370 -5.92 52.84 7.44
C LEU A 370 -4.72 53.53 6.77
N GLN A 371 -4.12 52.93 5.73
CA GLN A 371 -3.05 53.56 4.93
C GLN A 371 -3.58 54.36 3.74
N THR A 372 -4.87 54.21 3.42
CA THR A 372 -5.53 54.87 2.28
C THR A 372 -6.43 56.06 2.66
N GLU A 373 -6.58 56.36 3.96
CA GLU A 373 -7.04 57.66 4.49
C GLU A 373 -5.84 58.56 4.82
#